data_AF-A0A914GSK3-F1
#
_entry.id   AF-A0A914GSK3-F1
#
_cell.length_a   1.000
_cell.length_b   1.000
_cell.length_c   1.000
_cell.angle_alpha   90.00
_cell.angle_beta   90.00
_cell.angle_gamma   90.00
#
_symmetry.space_group_name_H-M   'P 1'
#
loop_
_entity.id
_entity.type
_entity.pdbx_description
1 polymer ?
#
loop_
_entity_poly.entity_id
_entity_poly.type
_entity_poly.pdbx_seq_one_letter_code
_entity_poly.pdbx_strand_id
1 'polypeptide(L)'
;MLKCPINNSPPFYIFIVLLYLPFHADAVGLAPGLYCGTVTCYDVLEISRDEFNKTDLPKLYRKLARQFHPDRVKDEELRAEAEDKFRLVATAYETLKDDETRSYYDYYLDHPEERYYNYYQYYRLRTAPRVDVRIVIAAAILLISIVQYLSAHQKYREALRYAKEQVKFRHMAIEIARERGVLEFDKQTGKIKKKQRNGLDSELIISGIIEENISISGGYRPPRVFDTLAVQLVVFPIIATKLMAWWFRWAIKYWVRREPYDEEAKLYMIRKNLKQSEEQFLATEPKLLDEYMALELWNRTEFDRWKEAKDLEEKERLSNSGRYRQYKRFMKKQAGSTISFLDEM
;
A
#
# COMPACT_ATOMS: atom_id res chain seq x y z
N MET A 1 29.40 34.65 72.09
CA MET A 1 28.12 33.92 71.97
C MET A 1 27.10 34.55 72.90
N LEU A 2 26.23 35.44 72.41
CA LEU A 2 25.08 35.95 73.18
C LEU A 2 23.92 36.26 72.21
N LYS A 3 22.71 35.91 72.70
CA LYS A 3 21.42 35.72 72.02
C LYS A 3 20.80 37.00 71.43
N CYS A 4 19.98 36.85 70.39
CA CYS A 4 18.93 37.80 69.98
C CYS A 4 17.60 37.47 70.68
N PRO A 5 16.76 38.48 71.00
CA PRO A 5 15.33 38.29 71.23
C PRO A 5 14.45 39.08 70.23
N ILE A 6 13.58 38.31 69.58
CA ILE A 6 12.16 38.51 69.20
C ILE A 6 11.58 39.94 69.31
N ASN A 7 11.06 40.41 68.17
CA ASN A 7 10.29 41.64 67.94
C ASN A 7 8.78 41.42 68.16
N ASN A 8 8.07 42.38 68.75
CA ASN A 8 6.62 42.41 68.98
C ASN A 8 6.07 43.82 68.68
N SER A 9 5.00 43.93 67.86
CA SER A 9 3.90 44.97 67.80
C SER A 9 3.30 45.07 66.36
N PRO A 10 2.04 45.52 66.11
CA PRO A 10 0.85 44.68 65.87
C PRO A 10 0.13 44.92 64.49
N PRO A 11 -0.96 44.17 64.15
CA PRO A 11 -1.56 44.13 62.82
C PRO A 11 -2.90 44.89 62.72
N PHE A 12 -3.09 45.78 61.73
CA PHE A 12 -4.42 46.40 61.50
C PHE A 12 -4.79 46.84 60.06
N TYR A 13 -4.04 46.47 59.01
CA TYR A 13 -4.27 47.03 57.66
C TYR A 13 -4.48 46.01 56.51
N ILE A 14 -5.08 44.84 56.77
CA ILE A 14 -5.23 43.81 55.70
C ILE A 14 -6.69 43.54 55.27
N PHE A 15 -7.71 44.17 55.88
CA PHE A 15 -9.10 43.74 55.65
C PHE A 15 -9.96 44.54 54.67
N ILE A 16 -9.46 45.53 53.92
CA ILE A 16 -10.29 46.37 53.01
C ILE A 16 -9.65 46.52 51.61
N VAL A 17 -9.33 45.42 50.94
CA VAL A 17 -8.98 45.45 49.49
C VAL A 17 -9.75 44.40 48.67
N LEU A 18 -10.60 43.58 49.30
CA LEU A 18 -11.26 42.42 48.67
C LEU A 18 -12.66 42.71 48.12
N LEU A 19 -12.96 43.93 47.64
CA LEU A 19 -14.31 44.29 47.18
C LEU A 19 -14.36 45.21 45.95
N TYR A 20 -13.36 45.13 45.06
CA TYR A 20 -13.45 45.73 43.70
C TYR A 20 -12.66 44.91 42.68
N LEU A 21 -12.98 43.62 42.53
CA LEU A 21 -12.67 42.93 41.27
C LEU A 21 -13.93 43.06 40.38
N PRO A 22 -13.84 43.75 39.23
CA PRO A 22 -14.94 43.76 38.28
C PRO A 22 -15.17 42.32 37.85
N PHE A 23 -16.36 41.80 38.16
CA PHE A 23 -16.84 40.50 37.71
C PHE A 23 -16.99 40.57 36.18
N HIS A 24 -15.88 40.33 35.46
CA HIS A 24 -15.95 40.03 34.04
C HIS A 24 -16.55 38.63 33.96
N ALA A 25 -17.80 38.56 33.49
CA ALA A 25 -18.45 37.31 33.14
C ALA A 25 -17.73 36.75 31.90
N ASP A 26 -16.54 36.18 32.11
CA ASP A 26 -15.90 35.36 31.10
C ASP A 26 -16.84 34.16 30.86
N ALA A 27 -17.24 33.96 29.61
CA ALA A 27 -18.18 32.91 29.24
C ALA A 27 -17.58 31.54 29.57
N VAL A 28 -17.95 31.01 30.75
CA VAL A 28 -17.44 29.76 31.31
C VAL A 28 -17.85 28.61 30.39
N GLY A 29 -16.92 28.10 29.60
CA GLY A 29 -17.15 26.96 28.70
C GLY A 29 -16.74 27.20 27.25
N LEU A 30 -16.48 28.44 26.83
CA LEU A 30 -16.04 28.71 25.46
C LEU A 30 -14.52 28.59 25.27
N ALA A 31 -14.10 27.92 24.19
CA ALA A 31 -12.70 27.79 23.82
C ALA A 31 -12.25 28.97 22.93
N PRO A 32 -11.17 29.71 23.28
CA PRO A 32 -10.74 30.92 22.57
C PRO A 32 -10.32 30.69 21.10
N GLY A 33 -10.01 29.44 20.72
CA GLY A 33 -9.65 29.07 19.34
C GLY A 33 -10.82 28.53 18.51
N LEU A 34 -12.05 28.51 19.03
CA LEU A 34 -13.21 27.91 18.39
C LEU A 34 -14.26 28.97 18.05
N TYR A 35 -14.81 28.92 16.84
CA TYR A 35 -15.85 29.86 16.38
C TYR A 35 -15.46 31.32 16.63
N CYS A 36 -16.23 32.04 17.46
CA CYS A 36 -16.02 33.45 17.83
C CYS A 36 -15.19 33.64 19.10
N GLY A 37 -14.50 32.59 19.57
CA GLY A 37 -13.60 32.67 20.72
C GLY A 37 -14.35 32.69 22.05
N THR A 38 -14.12 33.72 22.87
CA THR A 38 -14.70 33.87 24.21
C THR A 38 -16.07 34.54 24.24
N VAL A 39 -16.55 35.04 23.10
CA VAL A 39 -17.87 35.66 22.95
C VAL A 39 -18.76 34.81 22.05
N THR A 40 -20.08 34.89 22.23
CA THR A 40 -21.00 34.16 21.36
C THR A 40 -21.12 34.84 20.00
N CYS A 41 -21.26 34.06 18.92
CA CYS A 41 -21.42 34.59 17.57
C CYS A 41 -22.76 35.33 17.38
N TYR A 42 -23.74 35.03 18.23
CA TYR A 42 -25.01 35.76 18.30
C TYR A 42 -24.80 37.18 18.85
N ASP A 43 -24.05 37.31 19.95
CA ASP A 43 -23.71 38.60 20.55
C ASP A 43 -22.87 39.46 19.61
N VAL A 44 -21.92 38.86 18.88
CA VAL A 44 -21.07 39.57 17.89
C VAL A 44 -21.90 40.20 16.78
N LEU A 45 -23.04 39.60 16.40
CA LEU A 45 -23.93 40.14 15.38
C LEU A 45 -25.09 40.98 15.96
N GLU A 46 -25.12 41.18 17.28
CA GLU A 46 -26.18 41.90 17.99
C GLU A 46 -27.57 41.26 17.79
N ILE A 47 -27.67 39.93 17.79
CA ILE A 47 -28.94 39.18 17.63
C ILE A 47 -29.10 38.20 18.79
N SER A 48 -30.31 38.07 19.34
CA SER A 48 -30.64 36.98 20.25
C SER A 48 -30.77 35.64 19.51
N ARG A 49 -30.35 34.53 20.13
CA ARG A 49 -30.52 33.17 19.58
C ARG A 49 -31.99 32.86 19.28
N ASP A 50 -32.90 33.28 20.15
CA ASP A 50 -34.35 33.03 20.02
C ASP A 50 -35.02 33.86 18.92
N GLU A 51 -34.45 35.03 18.62
CA GLU A 51 -34.93 35.95 17.58
C GLU A 51 -34.24 35.71 16.23
N PHE A 52 -33.40 34.68 16.12
CA PHE A 52 -32.59 34.44 14.94
C PHE A 52 -33.46 34.17 13.70
N ASN A 53 -33.29 35.03 12.68
CA ASN A 53 -33.86 34.83 11.36
C ASN A 53 -32.78 34.90 10.27
N LYS A 54 -32.67 33.84 9.48
CA LYS A 54 -31.71 33.70 8.38
C LYS A 54 -31.84 34.80 7.33
N THR A 55 -33.03 35.39 7.15
CA THR A 55 -33.24 36.47 6.17
C THR A 55 -32.62 37.80 6.59
N ASP A 56 -32.48 38.05 7.89
CA ASP A 56 -31.95 39.32 8.42
C ASP A 56 -30.46 39.26 8.71
N LEU A 57 -29.90 38.06 8.85
CA LEU A 57 -28.47 37.81 9.04
C LEU A 57 -27.57 38.55 8.02
N PRO A 58 -27.83 38.54 6.70
CA PRO A 58 -26.99 39.28 5.74
C PRO A 58 -27.12 40.80 5.86
N LYS A 59 -28.24 41.33 6.37
CA LYS A 59 -28.42 42.77 6.55
C LYS A 59 -27.58 43.26 7.73
N LEU A 60 -27.61 42.51 8.83
CA LEU A 60 -26.89 42.82 10.06
C LEU A 60 -25.38 42.71 9.87
N TYR A 61 -24.92 41.64 9.21
CA TYR A 61 -23.52 41.51 8.80
C TYR A 61 -23.05 42.72 7.98
N ARG A 62 -23.79 43.16 6.96
CA ARG A 62 -23.41 44.34 6.14
C ARG A 62 -23.42 45.65 6.93
N LYS A 63 -24.23 45.77 7.98
CA LYS A 63 -24.25 46.95 8.87
C LYS A 63 -22.96 46.99 9.69
N LEU A 64 -22.64 45.90 10.38
CA LEU A 64 -21.47 45.80 11.26
C LEU A 64 -20.15 45.77 10.49
N ALA A 65 -20.08 45.06 9.36
CA ALA A 65 -18.91 45.03 8.48
C ALA A 65 -18.56 46.42 7.94
N ARG A 66 -19.57 47.26 7.63
CA ARG A 66 -19.32 48.66 7.23
C ARG A 66 -18.88 49.53 8.40
N GLN A 67 -19.28 49.21 9.63
CA GLN A 67 -18.91 49.98 10.82
C GLN A 67 -17.47 49.71 11.23
N PHE A 68 -17.05 48.45 11.24
CA PHE A 68 -15.71 48.02 11.64
C PHE A 68 -14.73 47.88 10.47
N HIS A 69 -15.05 48.43 9.30
CA HIS A 69 -14.14 48.35 8.15
C HIS A 69 -12.87 49.16 8.42
N PRO A 70 -11.65 48.57 8.28
CA PRO A 70 -10.40 49.24 8.63
C PRO A 70 -10.18 50.53 7.82
N ASP A 71 -10.61 50.59 6.55
CA ASP A 71 -10.51 51.80 5.70
C ASP A 71 -11.25 53.04 6.25
N ARG A 72 -12.19 52.85 7.18
CA ARG A 72 -12.94 53.98 7.77
C ARG A 72 -12.27 54.55 9.02
N VAL A 73 -11.26 53.86 9.55
CA VAL A 73 -10.57 54.25 10.77
C VAL A 73 -9.24 54.89 10.39
N LYS A 74 -9.04 56.16 10.81
CA LYS A 74 -7.85 56.94 10.47
C LYS A 74 -6.70 56.75 11.47
N ASP A 75 -7.01 56.35 12.70
CA ASP A 75 -6.03 56.13 13.76
C ASP A 75 -5.47 54.71 13.69
N GLU A 76 -4.14 54.59 13.69
CA GLU A 76 -3.44 53.31 13.50
C GLU A 76 -3.71 52.31 14.64
N GLU A 77 -3.82 52.80 15.89
CA GLU A 77 -4.14 51.96 17.05
C GLU A 77 -5.59 51.42 17.01
N LEU A 78 -6.54 52.23 16.55
CA LEU A 78 -7.94 51.84 16.40
C LEU A 78 -8.16 50.96 15.15
N ARG A 79 -7.24 51.01 14.19
CA ARG A 79 -7.29 50.20 12.96
C ARG A 79 -7.10 48.72 13.27
N ALA A 80 -6.16 48.38 14.16
CA ALA A 80 -5.93 47.01 14.59
C ALA A 80 -7.18 46.44 15.30
N GLU A 81 -7.80 47.22 16.19
CA GLU A 81 -9.02 46.81 16.89
C GLU A 81 -10.22 46.66 15.92
N ALA A 82 -10.32 47.54 14.93
CA ALA A 82 -11.35 47.44 13.89
C ALA A 82 -11.15 46.20 13.02
N GLU A 83 -9.92 45.84 12.65
CA GLU A 83 -9.60 44.62 11.91
C GLU A 83 -9.96 43.35 12.70
N ASP A 84 -9.67 43.32 14.00
CA ASP A 84 -10.05 42.20 14.87
C ASP A 84 -11.57 42.04 14.97
N LYS A 85 -12.29 43.14 15.21
CA LYS A 85 -13.77 43.13 15.24
C LYS A 85 -14.36 42.74 13.88
N PHE A 86 -13.76 43.20 12.78
CA PHE A 86 -14.19 42.82 11.44
C PHE A 86 -14.02 41.32 11.18
N ARG A 87 -12.87 40.74 11.55
CA ARG A 87 -12.61 39.29 11.46
C ARG A 87 -13.59 38.49 12.31
N LEU A 88 -13.90 38.96 13.51
CA LEU A 88 -14.86 38.36 14.42
C LEU A 88 -16.29 38.36 13.82
N VAL A 89 -16.73 39.51 13.29
CA VAL A 89 -18.04 39.67 12.61
C VAL A 89 -18.15 38.78 11.38
N ALA A 90 -17.08 38.65 10.59
CA ALA A 90 -17.04 37.72 9.46
C ALA A 90 -17.16 36.25 9.92
N THR A 91 -16.44 35.87 10.96
CA THR A 91 -16.47 34.51 11.52
C THR A 91 -17.84 34.17 12.09
N ALA A 92 -18.49 35.11 12.78
CA ALA A 92 -19.84 34.96 13.31
C ALA A 92 -20.86 34.75 12.20
N TYR A 93 -20.79 35.57 11.14
CA TYR A 93 -21.66 35.43 9.98
C TYR A 93 -21.46 34.09 9.27
N GLU A 94 -20.22 33.66 9.03
CA GLU A 94 -19.93 32.37 8.41
C GLU A 94 -20.48 31.20 9.23
N THR A 95 -20.33 31.24 10.55
CA THR A 95 -20.79 30.20 11.48
C THR A 95 -22.32 30.08 11.49
N LEU A 96 -23.04 31.21 11.46
CA LEU A 96 -24.50 31.23 11.57
C LEU A 96 -25.23 31.15 10.22
N LYS A 97 -24.53 31.38 9.09
CA LYS A 97 -25.11 31.39 7.75
C LYS A 97 -25.48 30.00 7.25
N ASP A 98 -24.60 29.03 7.47
CA ASP A 98 -24.83 27.65 7.05
C ASP A 98 -25.58 26.87 8.14
N ASP A 99 -26.60 26.12 7.74
CA ASP A 99 -27.50 25.49 8.72
C ASP A 99 -26.81 24.35 9.48
N GLU A 100 -25.87 23.65 8.82
CA GLU A 100 -25.07 22.59 9.43
C GLU A 100 -24.09 23.19 10.44
N THR A 101 -23.32 24.22 10.05
CA THR A 101 -22.40 24.89 10.99
C THR A 101 -23.12 25.53 12.17
N ARG A 102 -24.30 26.12 11.94
CA ARG A 102 -25.13 26.69 13.01
C ARG A 102 -25.61 25.62 13.97
N SER A 103 -26.08 24.48 13.45
CA SER A 103 -26.53 23.36 14.31
C SER A 103 -25.41 22.84 15.21
N TYR A 104 -24.18 22.72 14.69
CA TYR A 104 -23.04 22.31 15.50
C TYR A 104 -22.56 23.39 16.47
N TYR A 105 -22.72 24.66 16.10
CA TYR A 105 -22.44 25.79 16.99
C TYR A 105 -23.44 25.85 18.15
N ASP A 106 -24.72 25.68 17.88
CA ASP A 106 -25.78 25.61 18.88
C ASP A 106 -25.56 24.42 19.83
N TYR A 107 -25.21 23.25 19.29
CA TYR A 107 -24.83 22.09 20.10
C TYR A 107 -23.63 22.37 21.00
N TYR A 108 -22.61 23.07 20.49
CA TYR A 108 -21.44 23.46 21.27
C TYR A 108 -21.80 24.43 22.41
N LEU A 109 -22.76 25.34 22.20
CA LEU A 109 -23.25 26.24 23.25
C LEU A 109 -24.05 25.47 24.33
N ASP A 110 -24.84 24.47 23.92
CA ASP A 110 -25.66 23.67 24.83
C ASP A 110 -24.83 22.61 25.61
N HIS A 111 -23.72 22.14 25.02
CA HIS A 111 -22.84 21.09 25.56
C HIS A 111 -21.35 21.47 25.60
N PRO A 112 -20.96 22.49 26.39
CA PRO A 112 -19.57 22.92 26.49
C PRO A 112 -18.62 21.85 27.06
N GLU A 113 -19.14 20.89 27.83
CA GLU A 113 -18.38 19.78 28.41
C GLU A 113 -17.82 18.80 27.37
N GLU A 114 -18.46 18.67 26.20
CA GLU A 114 -18.08 17.73 25.14
C GLU A 114 -16.94 18.25 24.24
N ARG A 115 -15.85 18.68 24.87
CA ARG A 115 -14.74 19.38 24.21
C ARG A 115 -14.21 18.65 22.97
N TYR A 116 -13.99 17.33 23.04
CA TYR A 116 -13.45 16.55 21.91
C TYR A 116 -14.40 16.51 20.71
N TYR A 117 -15.70 16.33 20.97
CA TYR A 117 -16.71 16.27 19.92
C TYR A 117 -16.84 17.64 19.23
N ASN A 118 -16.98 18.70 20.01
CA ASN A 118 -17.11 20.07 19.50
C ASN A 118 -15.90 20.50 18.67
N TYR A 119 -14.70 20.14 19.11
CA TYR A 119 -13.47 20.38 18.35
C TYR A 119 -13.48 19.60 17.04
N TYR A 120 -13.79 18.31 17.08
CA TYR A 120 -13.85 17.47 15.88
C TYR A 120 -14.83 18.02 14.84
N GLN A 121 -16.04 18.41 15.25
CA GLN A 121 -17.04 18.95 14.33
C GLN A 121 -16.60 20.26 13.67
N TYR A 122 -16.06 21.19 14.47
CA TYR A 122 -15.54 22.45 13.96
C TYR A 122 -14.46 22.24 12.87
N TYR A 123 -13.48 21.37 13.12
CA TYR A 123 -12.43 21.10 12.14
C TYR A 123 -12.94 20.31 10.95
N ARG A 124 -13.84 19.34 11.15
CA ARG A 124 -14.41 18.55 10.06
C ARG A 124 -15.10 19.44 9.04
N LEU A 125 -15.91 20.41 9.46
CA LEU A 125 -16.64 21.29 8.54
C LEU A 125 -15.72 22.22 7.76
N ARG A 126 -14.61 22.67 8.37
CA ARG A 126 -13.64 23.55 7.73
C ARG A 126 -12.62 22.83 6.84
N THR A 127 -12.22 21.62 7.23
CA THR A 127 -11.13 20.86 6.58
C THR A 127 -11.60 19.65 5.80
N ALA A 128 -12.91 19.34 5.79
CA ALA A 128 -13.46 18.28 4.96
C ALA A 128 -13.10 18.54 3.48
N PRO A 129 -12.36 17.61 2.85
CA PRO A 129 -12.07 17.75 1.43
C PRO A 129 -13.38 17.70 0.64
N ARG A 130 -13.56 18.62 -0.30
CA ARG A 130 -14.73 18.61 -1.20
C ARG A 130 -14.76 17.40 -2.14
N VAL A 131 -13.66 16.66 -2.23
CA VAL A 131 -13.53 15.45 -3.03
C VAL A 131 -13.44 14.23 -2.12
N ASP A 132 -14.17 13.18 -2.48
CA ASP A 132 -14.11 11.91 -1.78
C ASP A 132 -12.69 11.33 -1.86
N VAL A 133 -12.06 11.16 -0.69
CA VAL A 133 -10.71 10.61 -0.55
C VAL A 133 -10.58 9.24 -1.24
N ARG A 134 -11.68 8.47 -1.29
CA ARG A 134 -11.74 7.17 -1.96
C ARG A 134 -11.43 7.25 -3.46
N ILE A 135 -11.90 8.29 -4.13
CA ILE A 135 -11.66 8.50 -5.57
C ILE A 135 -10.18 8.81 -5.80
N VAL A 136 -9.60 9.64 -4.94
CA VAL A 136 -8.18 10.00 -5.01
C VAL A 136 -7.30 8.76 -4.80
N ILE A 137 -7.64 7.92 -3.82
CA ILE A 137 -6.93 6.65 -3.57
C ILE A 137 -7.05 5.71 -4.78
N ALA A 138 -8.25 5.54 -5.33
CA ALA A 138 -8.46 4.69 -6.50
C ALA A 138 -7.68 5.18 -7.73
N ALA A 139 -7.68 6.49 -7.98
CA ALA A 139 -6.92 7.10 -9.06
C ALA A 139 -5.40 6.92 -8.88
N ALA A 140 -4.89 7.07 -7.65
CA ALA A 140 -3.49 6.84 -7.33
C ALA A 140 -3.08 5.37 -7.54
N ILE A 141 -3.91 4.42 -7.09
CA ILE A 141 -3.67 2.97 -7.31
C ILE A 141 -3.65 2.64 -8.80
N LEU A 142 -4.58 3.20 -9.57
CA LEU A 142 -4.65 3.01 -11.02
C LEU A 142 -3.41 3.59 -11.71
N LEU A 143 -2.98 4.80 -11.35
CA LEU A 143 -1.78 5.44 -11.88
C LEU A 143 -0.52 4.60 -11.60
N ILE A 144 -0.34 4.16 -10.34
CA ILE A 144 0.77 3.30 -9.95
C ILE A 144 0.74 1.98 -10.73
N SER A 145 -0.44 1.39 -10.90
CA SER A 145 -0.61 0.13 -11.64
C SER A 145 -0.22 0.27 -13.12
N ILE A 146 -0.57 1.39 -13.76
CA ILE A 146 -0.15 1.69 -15.14
C ILE A 146 1.37 1.83 -15.21
N VAL A 147 1.98 2.61 -14.31
CA VAL A 147 3.44 2.81 -14.29
C VAL A 147 4.17 1.48 -14.04
N GLN A 148 3.67 0.63 -13.14
CA GLN A 148 4.21 -0.71 -12.90
C GLN A 148 4.16 -1.58 -14.16
N TYR A 149 3.02 -1.61 -14.86
CA TYR A 149 2.87 -2.38 -16.10
C TYR A 149 3.81 -1.89 -17.20
N LEU A 150 3.89 -0.58 -17.40
CA LEU A 150 4.80 0.03 -18.38
C LEU A 150 6.27 -0.24 -18.04
N SER A 151 6.64 -0.11 -16.75
CA SER A 151 7.99 -0.43 -16.27
C SER A 151 8.35 -1.89 -16.48
N ALA A 152 7.43 -2.82 -16.17
CA ALA A 152 7.64 -4.25 -16.40
C ALA A 152 7.79 -4.57 -17.90
N HIS A 153 6.96 -3.95 -18.74
CA HIS A 153 7.04 -4.11 -20.19
C HIS A 153 8.35 -3.55 -20.77
N GLN A 154 8.86 -2.44 -20.24
CA GLN A 154 10.18 -1.91 -20.61
C GLN A 154 11.31 -2.87 -20.24
N LYS A 155 11.33 -3.36 -19.00
CA LYS A 155 12.33 -4.31 -18.51
C LYS A 155 12.35 -5.60 -19.34
N TYR A 156 11.17 -6.17 -19.63
CA TYR A 156 11.07 -7.35 -20.48
C TYR A 156 11.66 -7.12 -21.88
N ARG A 157 11.35 -5.98 -22.51
CA ARG A 157 11.90 -5.63 -23.83
C ARG A 157 13.42 -5.45 -23.81
N GLU A 158 13.96 -4.87 -22.74
CA GLU A 158 15.41 -4.71 -22.57
C GLU A 158 16.10 -6.05 -22.37
N ALA A 159 15.56 -6.92 -21.52
CA ALA A 159 16.09 -8.28 -21.32
C ALA A 159 16.08 -9.10 -22.61
N LEU A 160 15.02 -8.96 -23.42
CA LEU A 160 14.92 -9.62 -24.72
C LEU A 160 15.95 -9.08 -25.72
N ARG A 161 16.17 -7.76 -25.76
CA ARG A 161 17.21 -7.15 -26.60
C ARG A 161 18.60 -7.68 -26.22
N TYR A 162 18.90 -7.68 -24.93
CA TYR A 162 20.15 -8.24 -24.41
C TYR A 162 20.31 -9.70 -24.82
N ALA A 163 19.26 -10.52 -24.70
CA ALA A 163 19.31 -11.91 -25.10
C ALA A 163 19.58 -12.11 -26.60
N LYS A 164 19.01 -11.26 -27.47
CA LYS A 164 19.24 -11.29 -28.91
C LYS A 164 20.65 -10.89 -29.32
N GLU A 165 21.29 -10.01 -28.56
CA GLU A 165 22.67 -9.57 -28.80
C GLU A 165 23.71 -10.60 -28.35
N GLN A 166 23.40 -11.35 -27.29
CA GLN A 166 24.31 -12.34 -26.72
C GLN A 166 24.55 -13.50 -27.69
N VAL A 167 25.82 -13.73 -28.00
CA VAL A 167 26.30 -14.76 -28.93
C VAL A 167 25.85 -16.16 -28.51
N LYS A 168 25.81 -16.44 -27.19
CA LYS A 168 25.38 -17.73 -26.64
C LYS A 168 23.96 -18.11 -27.08
N PHE A 169 22.98 -17.24 -26.85
CA PHE A 169 21.57 -17.53 -27.17
C PHE A 169 21.35 -17.58 -28.68
N ARG A 170 22.10 -16.78 -29.46
CA ARG A 170 22.08 -16.86 -30.92
C ARG A 170 22.54 -18.23 -31.44
N HIS A 171 23.64 -18.78 -30.91
CA HIS A 171 24.10 -20.11 -31.30
C HIS A 171 23.06 -21.18 -30.98
N MET A 172 22.49 -21.12 -29.79
CA MET A 172 21.45 -22.05 -29.34
C MET A 172 20.21 -22.01 -30.24
N ALA A 173 19.77 -20.81 -30.60
CA ALA A 173 18.65 -20.63 -31.52
C ALA A 173 18.96 -21.16 -32.93
N ILE A 174 20.20 -21.05 -33.41
CA ILE A 174 20.63 -21.62 -34.70
C ILE A 174 20.64 -23.15 -34.66
N GLU A 175 21.05 -23.74 -33.54
CA GLU A 175 21.03 -25.20 -33.33
C GLU A 175 19.59 -25.73 -33.37
N ILE A 176 18.70 -25.13 -32.57
CA ILE A 176 17.26 -25.47 -32.59
C ILE A 176 16.65 -25.24 -33.98
N ALA A 177 17.01 -24.15 -34.66
CA ALA A 177 16.53 -23.89 -36.01
C ALA A 177 16.98 -24.95 -37.02
N ARG A 178 18.18 -25.51 -36.84
CA ARG A 178 18.72 -26.61 -37.65
C ARG A 178 17.97 -27.90 -37.36
N GLU A 179 17.70 -28.21 -36.10
CA GLU A 179 16.92 -29.37 -35.67
C GLU A 179 15.49 -29.32 -36.21
N ARG A 180 14.83 -28.15 -36.09
CA ARG A 180 13.48 -27.92 -36.63
C ARG A 180 13.46 -27.81 -38.17
N GLY A 181 14.61 -27.76 -38.84
CA GLY A 181 14.72 -27.64 -40.30
C GLY A 181 14.21 -26.32 -40.89
N VAL A 182 14.12 -25.26 -40.07
CA VAL A 182 13.50 -23.97 -40.45
C VAL A 182 14.51 -23.02 -41.14
N LEU A 183 15.81 -23.21 -40.90
CA LEU A 183 16.88 -22.45 -41.55
C LEU A 183 17.55 -23.28 -42.66
N GLU A 184 17.54 -22.75 -43.89
CA GLU A 184 18.36 -23.28 -44.96
C GLU A 184 19.80 -22.76 -44.86
N PHE A 185 20.74 -23.69 -44.94
CA PHE A 185 22.16 -23.42 -45.05
C PHE A 185 22.62 -23.60 -46.50
N ASP A 186 23.62 -22.83 -46.92
CA ASP A 186 24.28 -23.02 -48.19
C ASP A 186 25.10 -24.32 -48.15
N LYS A 187 24.87 -25.21 -49.13
CA LYS A 187 25.51 -26.52 -49.23
C LYS A 187 27.02 -26.42 -49.48
N GLN A 188 27.49 -25.32 -50.07
CA GLN A 188 28.91 -25.15 -50.41
C GLN A 188 29.71 -24.44 -49.32
N THR A 189 29.13 -23.42 -48.69
CA THR A 189 29.85 -22.58 -47.70
C THR A 189 29.49 -22.89 -46.25
N GLY A 190 28.44 -23.68 -46.00
CA GLY A 190 27.91 -23.96 -44.66
C GLY A 190 27.31 -22.74 -43.95
N LYS A 191 27.25 -21.58 -44.63
CA LYS A 191 26.71 -20.33 -44.08
C LYS A 191 25.19 -20.28 -44.20
N ILE A 192 24.56 -19.56 -43.27
CA ILE A 192 23.11 -19.36 -43.26
C ILE A 192 22.73 -18.48 -44.47
N LYS A 193 21.73 -18.89 -45.26
CA LYS A 193 21.21 -18.04 -46.34
C LYS A 193 20.52 -16.81 -45.74
N LYS A 194 20.87 -15.60 -46.22
CA LYS A 194 20.28 -14.33 -45.74
C LYS A 194 18.76 -14.28 -45.93
N LYS A 195 18.28 -14.74 -47.09
CA LYS A 195 16.86 -14.79 -47.43
C LYS A 195 16.45 -16.25 -47.62
N GLN A 196 15.45 -16.67 -46.86
CA GLN A 196 14.94 -18.04 -46.93
C GLN A 196 13.97 -18.18 -48.10
N ARG A 197 13.71 -19.43 -48.52
CA ARG A 197 12.82 -19.73 -49.66
C ARG A 197 11.41 -19.15 -49.48
N ASN A 198 10.95 -19.01 -48.24
CA ASN A 198 9.66 -18.42 -47.88
C ASN A 198 9.66 -16.88 -47.90
N GLY A 199 10.77 -16.25 -48.28
CA GLY A 199 10.92 -14.79 -48.33
C GLY A 199 11.26 -14.12 -46.98
N LEU A 200 11.20 -14.85 -45.87
CA LEU A 200 11.60 -14.36 -44.55
C LEU A 200 13.12 -14.22 -44.40
N ASP A 201 13.54 -13.18 -43.68
CA ASP A 201 14.93 -12.95 -43.30
C ASP A 201 15.35 -13.94 -42.20
N SER A 202 16.55 -14.50 -42.33
CA SER A 202 17.08 -15.47 -41.36
C SER A 202 17.22 -14.89 -39.95
N GLU A 203 17.51 -13.59 -39.81
CA GLU A 203 17.59 -12.90 -38.52
C GLU A 203 16.26 -12.84 -37.78
N LEU A 204 15.13 -12.72 -38.50
CA LEU A 204 13.80 -12.73 -37.88
C LEU A 204 13.45 -14.11 -37.33
N ILE A 205 13.82 -15.17 -38.06
CA ILE A 205 13.63 -16.56 -37.63
C ILE A 205 14.46 -16.83 -36.37
N ILE A 206 15.74 -16.45 -36.36
CA ILE A 206 16.62 -16.61 -35.20
C ILE A 206 16.06 -15.82 -34.00
N SER A 207 15.64 -14.57 -34.22
CA SER A 207 15.05 -13.74 -33.18
C SER A 207 13.75 -14.34 -32.61
N GLY A 208 12.90 -14.91 -33.46
CA GLY A 208 11.66 -15.57 -33.04
C GLY A 208 11.92 -16.84 -32.22
N ILE A 209 12.91 -17.64 -32.61
CA ILE A 209 13.30 -18.84 -31.85
C ILE A 209 13.87 -18.46 -30.48
N ILE A 210 14.63 -17.36 -30.38
CA ILE A 210 15.09 -16.83 -29.09
C ILE A 210 13.90 -16.39 -28.23
N GLU A 211 12.93 -15.67 -28.79
CA GLU A 211 11.73 -15.22 -28.08
C GLU A 211 10.88 -16.38 -27.55
N GLU A 212 10.76 -17.46 -28.32
CA GLU A 212 9.97 -18.64 -27.96
C GLU A 212 10.62 -19.46 -26.84
N ASN A 213 11.95 -19.63 -26.89
CA ASN A 213 12.66 -20.56 -26.00
C ASN A 213 13.32 -19.88 -24.79
N ILE A 214 13.26 -18.55 -24.68
CA ILE A 214 13.83 -17.83 -23.54
C ILE A 214 12.88 -17.79 -22.35
N SER A 215 13.25 -18.49 -21.28
CA SER A 215 12.57 -18.40 -19.99
C SER A 215 13.23 -17.30 -19.13
N ILE A 216 12.66 -16.10 -19.13
CA ILE A 216 13.15 -14.99 -18.29
C ILE A 216 12.44 -15.03 -16.93
N SER A 217 13.20 -15.25 -15.86
CA SER A 217 12.69 -15.31 -14.49
C SER A 217 12.85 -13.98 -13.73
N GLY A 218 12.11 -13.84 -12.63
CA GLY A 218 12.18 -12.68 -11.74
C GLY A 218 11.55 -11.41 -12.34
N GLY A 219 12.17 -10.25 -12.09
CA GLY A 219 11.63 -8.92 -12.43
C GLY A 219 11.63 -8.55 -13.92
N TYR A 220 12.09 -9.45 -14.79
CA TYR A 220 12.18 -9.27 -16.23
C TYR A 220 11.25 -10.20 -17.02
N ARG A 221 10.31 -10.86 -16.34
CA ARG A 221 9.31 -11.76 -16.97
C ARG A 221 8.31 -10.99 -17.86
N PRO A 222 7.58 -11.67 -18.74
CA PRO A 222 6.51 -11.04 -19.53
C PRO A 222 5.49 -10.34 -18.63
N PRO A 223 5.07 -9.10 -18.95
CA PRO A 223 4.16 -8.34 -18.10
C PRO A 223 2.78 -8.98 -18.07
N ARG A 224 2.31 -9.37 -16.88
CA ARG A 224 0.96 -9.88 -16.67
C ARG A 224 0.12 -8.84 -15.96
N VAL A 225 -1.14 -8.68 -16.37
CA VAL A 225 -2.08 -7.76 -15.71
C VAL A 225 -2.34 -8.13 -14.25
N PHE A 226 -2.26 -9.42 -13.92
CA PHE A 226 -2.40 -9.94 -12.55
C PHE A 226 -1.30 -9.49 -11.59
N ASP A 227 -0.16 -9.03 -12.11
CA ASP A 227 0.95 -8.55 -11.28
C ASP A 227 0.80 -7.08 -10.88
N THR A 228 -0.19 -6.37 -11.44
CA THR A 228 -0.42 -4.96 -11.13
C THR A 228 -1.08 -4.80 -9.76
N LEU A 229 -0.72 -3.74 -9.04
CA LEU A 229 -1.22 -3.48 -7.69
C LEU A 229 -2.75 -3.48 -7.62
N ALA A 230 -3.43 -2.84 -8.59
CA ALA A 230 -4.89 -2.78 -8.64
C ALA A 230 -5.51 -4.18 -8.69
N VAL A 231 -5.01 -5.05 -9.56
CA VAL A 231 -5.55 -6.41 -9.70
C VAL A 231 -5.20 -7.26 -8.47
N GLN A 232 -3.99 -7.12 -7.93
CA GLN A 232 -3.61 -7.82 -6.70
C GLN A 232 -4.51 -7.44 -5.53
N LEU A 233 -4.85 -6.17 -5.36
CA LEU A 233 -5.72 -5.70 -4.28
C LEU A 233 -7.13 -6.30 -4.38
N VAL A 234 -7.64 -6.51 -5.60
CA VAL A 234 -8.95 -7.15 -5.84
C VAL A 234 -8.90 -8.67 -5.66
N VAL A 235 -7.86 -9.31 -6.18
CA VAL A 235 -7.75 -10.78 -6.19
C VAL A 235 -7.31 -11.33 -4.82
N PHE A 236 -6.46 -10.61 -4.09
CA PHE A 236 -5.95 -11.02 -2.78
C PHE A 236 -7.05 -11.40 -1.78
N PRO A 237 -8.11 -10.60 -1.53
CA PRO A 237 -9.16 -10.97 -0.58
C PRO A 237 -9.93 -12.23 -1.03
N ILE A 238 -10.08 -12.45 -2.34
CA ILE A 238 -10.74 -13.66 -2.88
C ILE A 238 -9.88 -14.90 -2.62
N ILE A 239 -8.58 -14.82 -2.88
CA ILE A 239 -7.66 -15.93 -2.60
C ILE A 239 -7.58 -16.17 -1.09
N ALA A 240 -7.46 -15.10 -0.28
CA ALA A 240 -7.37 -15.19 1.16
C ALA A 240 -8.63 -15.84 1.76
N THR A 241 -9.83 -15.45 1.32
CA THR A 241 -11.09 -16.04 1.80
C THR A 241 -11.21 -17.51 1.41
N LYS A 242 -10.85 -17.89 0.18
CA LYS A 242 -10.79 -19.30 -0.24
C LYS A 242 -9.79 -20.11 0.59
N LEU A 243 -8.60 -19.57 0.82
CA LEU A 243 -7.55 -20.21 1.61
C LEU A 243 -7.98 -20.35 3.08
N MET A 244 -8.57 -19.32 3.66
CA MET A 244 -9.12 -19.35 5.01
C MET A 244 -10.22 -20.41 5.13
N ALA A 245 -11.16 -20.48 4.18
CA ALA A 245 -12.21 -21.49 4.18
C ALA A 245 -11.67 -22.91 3.99
N TRP A 246 -10.62 -23.09 3.18
CA TRP A 246 -9.94 -24.37 3.04
C TRP A 246 -9.21 -24.76 4.34
N TRP A 247 -8.48 -23.83 4.94
CA TRP A 247 -7.77 -24.03 6.20
C TRP A 247 -8.73 -24.34 7.36
N PHE A 248 -9.86 -23.65 7.44
CA PHE A 248 -10.88 -23.91 8.45
C PHE A 248 -11.47 -25.32 8.31
N ARG A 249 -11.80 -25.72 7.08
CA ARG A 249 -12.26 -27.09 6.78
C ARG A 249 -11.19 -28.13 7.17
N TRP A 250 -9.93 -27.87 6.83
CA TRP A 250 -8.80 -28.72 7.19
C TRP A 250 -8.63 -28.85 8.71
N ALA A 251 -8.67 -27.73 9.43
CA ALA A 251 -8.53 -27.69 10.89
C ALA A 251 -9.67 -28.46 11.58
N ILE A 252 -10.92 -28.27 11.13
CA ILE A 252 -12.07 -29.02 11.65
C ILE A 252 -11.89 -30.52 11.39
N LYS A 253 -11.55 -30.91 10.16
CA LYS A 253 -11.45 -32.31 9.76
C LYS A 253 -10.30 -33.05 10.46
N TYR A 254 -9.11 -32.47 10.50
CA TYR A 254 -7.90 -33.17 10.95
C TYR A 254 -7.47 -32.84 12.38
N TRP A 255 -7.73 -31.63 12.89
CA TRP A 255 -7.33 -31.27 14.26
C TRP A 255 -8.43 -31.53 15.28
N VAL A 256 -9.67 -31.17 14.96
CA VAL A 256 -10.80 -31.35 15.88
C VAL A 256 -11.35 -32.75 15.80
N ARG A 257 -11.71 -33.22 14.60
CA ARG A 257 -12.32 -34.56 14.40
C ARG A 257 -11.31 -35.71 14.37
N ARG A 258 -10.01 -35.41 14.19
CA ARG A 258 -8.91 -36.38 14.14
C ARG A 258 -9.17 -37.54 13.16
N GLU A 259 -9.81 -37.24 12.03
CA GLU A 259 -10.00 -38.22 10.95
C GLU A 259 -8.63 -38.55 10.31
N PRO A 260 -8.40 -39.79 9.84
CA PRO A 260 -7.20 -40.12 9.09
C PRO A 260 -7.12 -39.28 7.80
N TYR A 261 -5.90 -38.96 7.34
CA TYR A 261 -5.71 -38.18 6.11
C TYR A 261 -6.30 -38.92 4.90
N ASP A 262 -7.18 -38.26 4.14
CA ASP A 262 -7.62 -38.75 2.84
C ASP A 262 -6.44 -38.80 1.84
N GLU A 263 -6.62 -39.49 0.72
CA GLU A 263 -5.63 -39.52 -0.36
C GLU A 263 -5.23 -38.12 -0.85
N GLU A 264 -6.20 -37.23 -1.10
CA GLU A 264 -5.92 -35.84 -1.50
C GLU A 264 -5.11 -35.06 -0.46
N ALA A 265 -5.37 -35.31 0.83
CA ALA A 265 -4.66 -34.68 1.93
C ALA A 265 -3.23 -35.21 2.06
N LYS A 266 -3.02 -36.52 1.84
CA LYS A 266 -1.69 -37.14 1.76
C LYS A 266 -0.88 -36.54 0.60
N LEU A 267 -1.48 -36.43 -0.59
CA LEU A 267 -0.86 -35.80 -1.76
C LEU A 267 -0.49 -34.34 -1.50
N TYR A 268 -1.37 -33.57 -0.84
CA TYR A 268 -1.07 -32.21 -0.44
C TYR A 268 0.16 -32.14 0.49
N MET A 269 0.26 -33.05 1.46
CA MET A 269 1.39 -33.11 2.39
C MET A 269 2.69 -33.52 1.70
N ILE A 270 2.64 -34.48 0.78
CA ILE A 270 3.79 -34.88 -0.05
C ILE A 270 4.29 -33.69 -0.87
N ARG A 271 3.40 -33.00 -1.60
CA ARG A 271 3.73 -31.78 -2.36
C ARG A 271 4.38 -30.73 -1.46
N LYS A 272 3.80 -30.50 -0.28
CA LYS A 272 4.30 -29.53 0.70
C LYS A 272 5.70 -29.89 1.22
N ASN A 273 5.96 -31.18 1.47
CA ASN A 273 7.28 -31.67 1.90
C ASN A 273 8.33 -31.49 0.80
N LEU A 274 7.97 -31.78 -0.47
CA LEU A 274 8.82 -31.62 -1.65
C LEU A 274 9.07 -30.16 -2.05
N LYS A 275 8.26 -29.21 -1.55
CA LYS A 275 8.31 -27.77 -1.90
C LYS A 275 8.14 -27.48 -3.39
N GLN A 276 7.41 -28.34 -4.09
CA GLN A 276 7.09 -28.16 -5.51
C GLN A 276 5.88 -27.24 -5.67
N SER A 277 5.89 -26.48 -6.79
CA SER A 277 4.68 -25.78 -7.21
C SER A 277 3.59 -26.76 -7.62
N GLU A 278 2.34 -26.31 -7.65
CA GLU A 278 1.21 -27.14 -8.05
C GLU A 278 1.36 -27.69 -9.47
N GLU A 279 1.81 -26.85 -10.40
CA GLU A 279 2.03 -27.23 -11.79
C GLU A 279 3.11 -28.32 -11.94
N GLN A 280 4.24 -28.17 -11.22
CA GLN A 280 5.30 -29.18 -11.22
C GLN A 280 4.83 -30.51 -10.65
N PHE A 281 4.03 -30.46 -9.59
CA PHE A 281 3.50 -31.66 -8.94
C PHE A 281 2.48 -32.37 -9.85
N LEU A 282 1.62 -31.62 -10.54
CA LEU A 282 0.66 -32.17 -11.51
C LEU A 282 1.35 -32.74 -12.76
N ALA A 283 2.50 -32.19 -13.14
CA ALA A 283 3.32 -32.70 -14.25
C ALA A 283 4.13 -33.96 -13.87
N THR A 284 4.14 -34.35 -12.60
CA THR A 284 4.87 -35.54 -12.13
C THR A 284 4.18 -36.81 -12.65
N GLU A 285 4.97 -37.80 -13.07
CA GLU A 285 4.43 -39.07 -13.57
C GLU A 285 3.57 -39.77 -12.51
N PRO A 286 2.39 -40.31 -12.88
CA PRO A 286 1.49 -40.96 -11.93
C PRO A 286 2.14 -42.11 -11.15
N LYS A 287 3.00 -42.90 -11.81
CA LYS A 287 3.71 -44.03 -11.19
C LYS A 287 4.63 -43.59 -10.06
N LEU A 288 5.32 -42.46 -10.26
CA LEU A 288 6.22 -41.90 -9.25
C LEU A 288 5.42 -41.37 -8.04
N LEU A 289 4.20 -40.88 -8.29
CA LEU A 289 3.28 -40.47 -7.23
C LEU A 289 2.82 -41.67 -6.39
N ASP A 290 2.54 -42.81 -7.04
CA ASP A 290 2.21 -44.07 -6.36
C ASP A 290 3.39 -44.57 -5.51
N GLU A 291 4.63 -44.42 -5.99
CA GLU A 291 5.84 -44.71 -5.20
C GLU A 291 5.96 -43.80 -3.97
N TYR A 292 5.67 -42.50 -4.11
CA TYR A 292 5.68 -41.56 -2.98
C TYR A 292 4.61 -41.89 -1.93
N MET A 293 3.46 -42.37 -2.39
CA MET A 293 2.39 -42.86 -1.52
C MET A 293 2.79 -44.18 -0.84
N ALA A 294 3.45 -45.09 -1.53
CA ALA A 294 3.94 -46.35 -0.96
C ALA A 294 5.03 -46.14 0.09
N LEU A 295 5.88 -45.12 -0.09
CA LEU A 295 6.95 -44.71 0.84
C LEU A 295 6.45 -43.84 2.01
N GLU A 296 5.15 -43.59 2.10
CA GLU A 296 4.52 -42.79 3.15
C GLU A 296 5.12 -41.38 3.31
N LEU A 297 5.54 -40.74 2.20
CA LEU A 297 6.25 -39.46 2.22
C LEU A 297 5.41 -38.26 2.73
N TRP A 298 4.12 -38.48 3.04
CA TRP A 298 3.31 -37.50 3.76
C TRP A 298 3.78 -37.34 5.23
N ASN A 299 4.40 -38.37 5.81
CA ASN A 299 5.00 -38.31 7.12
C ASN A 299 6.36 -37.62 7.04
N ARG A 300 6.58 -36.63 7.92
CA ARG A 300 7.80 -35.84 7.93
C ARG A 300 9.05 -36.68 8.21
N THR A 301 8.95 -37.67 9.09
CA THR A 301 10.10 -38.52 9.48
C THR A 301 10.56 -39.41 8.33
N GLU A 302 9.63 -40.06 7.65
CA GLU A 302 9.95 -40.92 6.51
C GLU A 302 10.42 -40.10 5.31
N PHE A 303 9.84 -38.92 5.11
CA PHE A 303 10.31 -37.99 4.09
C PHE A 303 11.77 -37.56 4.31
N ASP A 304 12.14 -37.19 5.54
CA ASP A 304 13.51 -36.75 5.84
C ASP A 304 14.51 -37.91 5.63
N ARG A 305 14.17 -39.14 6.02
CA ARG A 305 14.99 -40.34 5.74
C ARG A 305 15.15 -40.62 4.25
N TRP A 306 14.04 -40.60 3.51
CA TRP A 306 14.05 -40.80 2.06
C TRP A 306 14.90 -39.74 1.37
N LYS A 307 14.78 -38.49 1.81
CA LYS A 307 15.55 -37.37 1.28
C LYS A 307 17.05 -37.53 1.54
N GLU A 308 17.43 -37.90 2.76
CA GLU A 308 18.84 -38.17 3.09
C GLU A 308 19.42 -39.29 2.24
N ALA A 309 18.66 -40.37 2.04
CA ALA A 309 19.06 -41.48 1.18
C ALA A 309 19.24 -41.04 -0.28
N LYS A 310 18.31 -40.24 -0.81
CA LYS A 310 18.38 -39.71 -2.19
C LYS A 310 19.52 -38.72 -2.37
N ASP A 311 19.72 -37.82 -1.42
CA ASP A 311 20.83 -36.85 -1.43
C ASP A 311 22.19 -37.57 -1.37
N LEU A 312 22.28 -38.69 -0.63
CA LEU A 312 23.48 -39.53 -0.57
C LEU A 312 23.74 -40.27 -1.90
N GLU A 313 22.72 -40.94 -2.45
CA GLU A 313 22.78 -41.64 -3.75
C GLU A 313 23.21 -40.67 -4.86
N GLU A 314 22.59 -39.48 -4.89
CA GLU A 314 22.93 -38.44 -5.85
C GLU A 314 24.37 -37.97 -5.63
N LYS A 315 24.80 -37.71 -4.39
CA LYS A 315 26.19 -37.33 -4.08
C LYS A 315 27.20 -38.39 -4.53
N GLU A 316 26.90 -39.68 -4.39
CA GLU A 316 27.75 -40.78 -4.84
C GLU A 316 27.84 -40.85 -6.37
N ARG A 317 26.69 -40.84 -7.07
CA ARG A 317 26.60 -40.77 -8.53
C ARG A 317 27.44 -39.61 -9.07
N LEU A 318 27.30 -38.46 -8.42
CA LEU A 318 27.96 -37.23 -8.80
C LEU A 318 29.46 -37.27 -8.46
N SER A 319 29.88 -37.90 -7.36
CA SER A 319 31.30 -38.08 -6.99
C SER A 319 32.08 -38.97 -7.98
N ASN A 320 31.37 -39.94 -8.56
CA ASN A 320 31.88 -40.88 -9.55
C ASN A 320 32.02 -40.26 -10.95
N SER A 321 31.31 -39.16 -11.24
CA SER A 321 31.43 -38.46 -12.52
C SER A 321 32.46 -37.31 -12.46
N GLY A 322 33.46 -37.32 -13.34
CA GLY A 322 34.39 -36.18 -13.49
C GLY A 322 33.69 -34.88 -13.92
N ARG A 323 32.59 -35.02 -14.69
CA ARG A 323 31.75 -33.95 -15.22
C ARG A 323 31.02 -33.15 -14.13
N TYR A 324 30.63 -33.79 -13.02
CA TYR A 324 29.99 -33.09 -11.91
C TYR A 324 30.93 -32.14 -11.16
N ARG A 325 32.21 -32.51 -10.98
CA ARG A 325 33.19 -31.61 -10.34
C ARG A 325 33.39 -30.34 -11.16
N GLN A 326 33.30 -30.45 -12.49
CA GLN A 326 33.33 -29.34 -13.42
C GLN A 326 32.04 -28.51 -13.38
N TYR A 327 30.87 -29.16 -13.37
CA TYR A 327 29.55 -28.52 -13.22
C TYR A 327 29.41 -27.76 -11.90
N LYS A 328 29.86 -28.31 -10.77
CA LYS A 328 29.85 -27.62 -9.47
C LYS A 328 30.72 -26.36 -9.47
N ARG A 329 31.88 -26.39 -10.14
CA ARG A 329 32.74 -25.19 -10.33
C ARG A 329 32.06 -24.15 -11.22
N PHE A 330 31.31 -24.60 -12.22
CA PHE A 330 30.52 -23.76 -13.11
C PHE A 330 29.32 -23.11 -12.39
N MET A 331 28.51 -23.89 -11.66
CA MET A 331 27.37 -23.38 -10.87
C MET A 331 27.81 -22.37 -9.80
N LYS A 332 28.97 -22.58 -9.15
CA LYS A 332 29.55 -21.60 -8.22
C LYS A 332 29.94 -20.28 -8.89
N LYS A 333 30.27 -20.30 -10.19
CA LYS A 333 30.50 -19.09 -11.01
C LYS A 333 29.20 -18.47 -11.54
N GLN A 334 28.13 -19.25 -11.66
CA GLN A 334 26.88 -18.87 -12.32
C GLN A 334 25.73 -18.47 -11.38
N ALA A 335 25.88 -18.66 -10.06
CA ALA A 335 24.85 -18.41 -9.04
C ALA A 335 24.29 -16.96 -8.96
N GLY A 336 24.71 -16.06 -9.85
CA GLY A 336 24.18 -14.70 -9.98
C GLY A 336 23.56 -14.35 -11.35
N SER A 337 23.42 -15.28 -12.31
CA SER A 337 22.88 -14.93 -13.64
C SER A 337 21.35 -15.10 -13.72
N THR A 338 20.64 -14.02 -14.07
CA THR A 338 19.16 -13.93 -14.09
C THR A 338 18.49 -14.52 -15.34
N ILE A 339 19.26 -14.94 -16.36
CA ILE A 339 18.74 -15.37 -17.67
C ILE A 339 19.24 -16.80 -17.96
N SER A 340 18.31 -17.74 -18.17
CA SER A 340 18.58 -19.12 -18.61
C SER A 340 17.86 -19.43 -19.93
N PHE A 341 18.49 -20.25 -20.76
CA PHE A 341 17.87 -20.86 -21.93
C PHE A 341 17.46 -22.28 -21.53
N LEU A 342 16.30 -22.76 -21.99
CA LEU A 342 15.86 -24.12 -21.72
C LEU A 342 16.78 -25.09 -22.47
N ASP A 343 17.72 -25.70 -21.76
CA ASP A 343 18.35 -26.96 -22.15
C ASP A 343 17.42 -28.07 -21.66
N GLU A 344 16.68 -28.73 -22.55
CA GLU A 344 16.08 -30.02 -22.21
C GLU A 344 17.24 -31.00 -21.98
N MET A 345 17.32 -31.54 -20.75
CA MET A 345 18.30 -32.54 -20.33
C MET A 345 18.04 -33.90 -20.99
#